data_AF-A0A450WTL7-F1
#
_entry.id   AF-A0A450WTL7-F1
#
_cell.length_a   1.000
_cell.length_b   1.000
_cell.length_c   1.000
_cell.angle_alpha   90.00
_cell.angle_beta   90.00
_cell.angle_gamma   90.00
#
_symmetry.space_group_name_H-M   'P 1'
#
loop_
_entity.id
_entity.type
_entity.pdbx_description
1 polymer ?
#
loop_
_entity_poly.entity_id
_entity_poly.type
_entity_poly.pdbx_seq_one_letter_code
_entity_poly.pdbx_strand_id
1 'polypeptide(L)'
;MATETSAAAGEVALRVRAHPAASEAGFYRCGMQFPREEWREVRVDAATAERLRREAMLEVAALEAPKVETPKVETPKVETPKTPRDTGNP
;
A
#
# COMPACT_ATOMS: atom_id res chain seq x y z
N MET A 1 23.31 -10.12 0.77
CA MET A 1 22.95 -10.31 -0.66
C MET A 1 22.15 -9.09 -1.06
N ALA A 2 22.80 -8.13 -1.72
CA ALA A 2 22.15 -6.90 -2.17
C ALA A 2 21.33 -7.25 -3.42
N THR A 3 20.00 -7.29 -3.28
CA THR A 3 19.10 -7.30 -4.43
C THR A 3 18.95 -5.87 -4.93
N GLU A 4 20.07 -5.28 -5.38
CA GLU A 4 20.01 -4.09 -6.22
C GLU A 4 19.52 -4.56 -7.58
N THR A 5 18.20 -4.57 -7.71
CA THR A 5 17.57 -4.75 -9.00
C THR A 5 17.95 -3.53 -9.83
N SER A 6 18.80 -3.78 -10.80
CA SER A 6 19.16 -2.84 -11.84
C SER A 6 17.87 -2.42 -12.54
N ALA A 7 17.33 -1.27 -12.11
CA ALA A 7 16.29 -0.55 -12.82
C ALA A 7 16.96 -0.05 -14.11
N ALA A 8 16.79 -0.80 -15.20
CA ALA A 8 17.09 -0.30 -16.52
C ALA A 8 16.35 1.03 -16.67
N ALA A 9 17.08 2.11 -16.96
CA ALA A 9 16.55 3.47 -17.00
C ALA A 9 15.35 3.56 -17.96
N GLY A 10 14.13 3.50 -17.42
CA GLY A 10 12.87 3.47 -18.18
C GLY A 10 11.86 2.42 -17.71
N GLU A 11 12.30 1.37 -17.00
CA GLU A 11 11.42 0.31 -16.53
C GLU A 11 10.90 0.59 -15.12
N VAL A 12 9.58 0.55 -14.95
CA VAL A 12 8.88 0.77 -13.67
C VAL A 12 8.26 -0.53 -13.17
N ALA A 13 8.41 -0.76 -11.87
CA ALA A 13 7.72 -1.86 -11.19
C ALA A 13 6.32 -1.38 -10.75
N LEU A 14 5.29 -2.07 -11.22
CA LEU A 14 3.90 -1.79 -10.90
C LEU A 14 3.23 -3.03 -10.33
N ARG A 15 2.24 -2.81 -9.48
CA ARG A 15 1.27 -3.80 -9.06
C ARG A 15 0.03 -3.67 -9.92
N VAL A 16 -0.43 -4.78 -10.49
CA VAL A 16 -1.59 -4.85 -11.39
C VAL A 16 -2.56 -5.93 -10.89
N ARG A 17 -3.85 -5.60 -10.86
CA ARG A 17 -4.94 -6.53 -10.56
C ARG A 17 -6.16 -6.26 -11.43
N ALA A 18 -7.12 -7.18 -11.48
CA ALA A 18 -8.39 -6.89 -12.15
C ALA A 18 -9.14 -5.77 -11.42
N HIS A 19 -9.66 -4.80 -12.19
CA HIS A 19 -10.49 -3.75 -11.64
C HIS A 19 -11.73 -4.37 -10.97
N PRO A 20 -12.26 -3.82 -9.85
CA PRO A 20 -13.44 -4.38 -9.19
C PRO A 20 -14.71 -4.36 -10.04
N ALA A 21 -14.74 -3.53 -11.08
CA ALA A 21 -15.80 -3.54 -12.10
C ALA A 21 -15.63 -4.65 -13.16
N ALA A 22 -14.50 -5.36 -13.18
CA ALA A 22 -14.34 -6.56 -14.00
C ALA A 22 -15.15 -7.73 -13.41
N SER A 23 -15.41 -8.75 -14.24
CA SER A 23 -16.15 -9.95 -13.83
C SER A 23 -15.56 -10.60 -12.58
N GLU A 24 -16.39 -11.26 -11.76
CA GLU A 24 -15.98 -11.92 -10.51
C GLU A 24 -14.84 -12.95 -10.71
N ALA A 25 -14.72 -13.54 -11.89
CA ALA A 25 -13.63 -14.47 -12.25
C ALA A 25 -12.26 -13.79 -12.45
N GLY A 26 -12.19 -12.46 -12.39
CA GLY A 26 -11.02 -11.66 -12.72
C GLY A 26 -10.95 -11.30 -14.20
N PHE A 27 -9.77 -10.87 -14.64
CA PHE A 27 -9.52 -10.46 -16.02
C PHE A 27 -8.40 -11.30 -16.63
N TYR A 28 -8.60 -11.84 -17.84
CA TYR A 28 -7.59 -12.62 -18.54
C TYR A 28 -7.03 -11.82 -19.71
N ARG A 29 -5.71 -11.64 -19.73
CA ARG A 29 -5.01 -10.95 -20.83
C ARG A 29 -3.74 -11.70 -21.19
N CYS A 30 -3.59 -12.01 -22.47
CA CYS A 30 -2.41 -12.67 -23.02
C CYS A 30 -2.01 -13.95 -22.24
N GLY A 31 -2.99 -14.76 -21.85
CA GLY A 31 -2.75 -16.00 -21.09
C GLY A 31 -2.45 -15.81 -19.60
N MET A 32 -2.44 -14.58 -19.10
CA MET A 32 -2.30 -14.27 -17.67
C MET A 32 -3.66 -13.93 -17.07
N GLN A 33 -4.00 -14.61 -15.98
CA GLN A 33 -5.13 -14.23 -15.13
C GLN A 33 -4.70 -13.15 -14.16
N PHE A 34 -5.51 -12.10 -14.06
CA PHE A 34 -5.43 -11.06 -13.06
C PHE A 34 -6.61 -11.23 -12.11
N PRO A 35 -6.39 -11.72 -10.88
CA PRO A 35 -7.44 -11.77 -9.86
C PRO A 35 -7.77 -10.36 -9.36
N ARG A 36 -8.94 -10.20 -8.74
CA ARG A 36 -9.37 -8.94 -8.11
C ARG A 36 -8.80 -8.72 -6.70
N GLU A 37 -8.50 -9.82 -6.01
CA GLU A 37 -8.06 -9.80 -4.61
C GLU A 37 -6.53 -9.73 -4.47
N GLU A 38 -5.80 -10.22 -5.47
CA GLU A 38 -4.34 -10.31 -5.40
C GLU A 38 -3.66 -9.37 -6.41
N TRP A 39 -2.70 -8.60 -5.90
CA TRP A 39 -1.86 -7.71 -6.70
C TRP A 39 -0.67 -8.47 -7.26
N ARG A 40 -0.54 -8.50 -8.60
CA ARG A 40 0.63 -9.07 -9.27
C ARG A 40 1.65 -7.98 -9.60
N GLU A 41 2.90 -8.21 -9.25
CA GLU A 41 3.99 -7.31 -9.58
C GLU A 41 4.50 -7.58 -10.99
N VAL A 42 4.57 -6.53 -11.82
CA VAL A 42 5.07 -6.58 -13.19
C VAL A 42 6.05 -5.43 -13.41
N ARG A 43 7.07 -5.69 -14.22
CA ARG A 43 7.97 -4.64 -14.69
C ARG A 43 7.64 -4.33 -16.13
N VAL A 44 7.44 -3.05 -16.41
CA VAL A 44 7.06 -2.56 -17.72
C VAL A 44 7.71 -1.20 -17.96
N ASP A 45 7.86 -0.79 -19.21
CA ASP A 45 8.30 0.56 -19.54
C ASP A 45 7.26 1.62 -19.11
N ALA A 46 7.71 2.84 -18.85
CA ALA A 46 6.86 3.98 -18.48
C ALA A 46 5.66 4.19 -19.43
N ALA A 47 5.84 4.02 -20.74
CA ALA A 47 4.74 4.15 -21.70
C ALA A 47 3.68 3.05 -21.51
N THR A 48 4.11 1.83 -21.17
CA THR A 48 3.21 0.72 -20.88
C THR A 48 2.49 0.93 -19.55
N ALA A 49 3.18 1.49 -18.56
CA ALA A 49 2.59 1.86 -17.27
C ALA A 49 1.42 2.84 -17.43
N GLU A 50 1.58 3.90 -18.21
CA GLU A 50 0.49 4.85 -18.51
C GLU A 50 -0.66 4.21 -19.26
N ARG A 51 -0.35 3.35 -20.24
CA ARG A 51 -1.38 2.65 -21.01
C ARG A 51 -2.22 1.72 -20.12
N LEU A 52 -1.58 0.99 -19.20
CA LEU A 52 -2.27 0.14 -18.24
C LEU A 52 -3.14 0.96 -17.27
N ARG A 53 -2.65 2.11 -16.79
CA ARG A 53 -3.42 3.01 -15.91
C ARG A 53 -4.69 3.58 -16.57
N ARG A 54 -4.67 3.75 -17.90
CA ARG A 54 -5.84 4.19 -18.67
C ARG A 54 -6.81 3.06 -19.01
N GLU A 55 -6.39 1.80 -18.88
CA GLU A 55 -7.23 0.64 -19.17
C GLU A 55 -8.20 0.40 -18.01
N ALA A 56 -9.48 0.73 -18.18
CA ALA A 56 -10.50 0.63 -17.13
C ALA A 56 -10.73 -0.79 -16.56
N MET A 57 -10.15 -1.82 -17.19
CA MET A 57 -10.28 -3.22 -16.75
C MET A 57 -9.20 -3.66 -15.76
N LEU A 58 -8.10 -2.90 -15.65
CA LEU A 58 -6.98 -3.21 -14.76
C LEU A 58 -6.75 -2.07 -13.77
N GLU A 59 -6.57 -2.42 -12.51
CA GLU A 59 -6.12 -1.47 -11.50
C GLU A 59 -4.59 -1.52 -11.41
N VAL A 60 -3.95 -0.35 -11.46
CA VAL A 60 -2.49 -0.22 -11.46
C VAL A 60 -2.05 0.63 -10.27
N ALA A 61 -1.26 0.05 -9.38
CA ALA A 61 -0.63 0.74 -8.26
C ALA A 61 0.88 0.80 -8.46
N ALA A 62 1.48 1.96 -8.20
CA ALA A 62 2.94 2.05 -8.13
C ALA A 62 3.42 1.34 -6.85
N LEU A 63 4.54 0.63 -6.94
CA LEU A 63 5.28 0.13 -5.79
C LEU A 63 6.04 1.28 -5.11
N GLU A 64 5.33 2.32 -4.69
CA GLU A 64 5.93 3.28 -3.75
C GLU A 64 6.08 2.55 -2.41
N ALA A 65 7.31 2.48 -1.90
CA ALA A 65 7.60 1.87 -0.60
C ALA A 65 6.63 2.43 0.45
N PRO A 66 6.08 1.59 1.37
CA PRO A 66 5.15 2.07 2.37
C PRO A 66 5.81 3.21 3.13
N LYS A 67 5.29 4.42 2.93
CA LYS A 67 5.67 5.58 3.72
C LYS A 67 5.12 5.28 5.11
N VAL A 68 5.97 4.68 5.95
CA VAL A 68 5.74 4.59 7.39
C VAL A 68 5.54 6.02 7.85
N GLU A 69 4.29 6.44 7.97
CA GLU A 69 3.92 7.47 8.91
C GLU A 69 4.29 6.89 10.27
N THR A 70 5.40 7.38 10.81
CA THR A 70 5.80 7.16 12.19
C THR A 70 4.56 7.29 13.06
N PRO A 71 4.14 6.27 13.82
CA PRO A 71 3.04 6.41 14.74
C PRO A 71 3.44 7.53 15.71
N LYS A 72 2.75 8.66 15.63
CA LYS A 72 2.89 9.74 16.59
C LYS A 72 2.34 9.20 17.90
N VAL A 73 3.22 8.59 18.70
CA VAL A 73 2.88 8.15 20.05
C VAL A 73 2.53 9.41 20.83
N GLU A 74 1.23 9.64 21.03
CA GLU A 74 0.79 10.60 22.02
C GLU A 74 1.20 10.01 23.37
N THR A 75 2.22 10.63 23.96
CA THR A 75 2.68 10.35 25.32
C THR A 75 1.47 10.29 26.26
N PRO A 76 1.26 9.20 27.01
CA PRO A 76 0.19 9.16 28.00
C PRO A 76 0.48 10.26 29.03
N LYS A 77 -0.44 11.24 29.09
CA LYS A 77 -0.41 12.29 30.10
C LYS A 77 -0.70 11.62 31.45
N VAL A 78 0.37 11.31 32.19
CA VAL A 78 0.29 10.86 33.58
C VAL A 78 -0.37 11.98 34.38
N GLU A 79 -1.62 11.78 34.77
CA GLU A 79 -2.24 12.58 35.82
C GLU A 79 -1.63 12.15 37.15
N THR A 80 -0.88 13.06 37.74
CA THR A 80 -0.36 12.96 39.09
C THR A 80 -1.55 12.88 40.05
N PRO A 81 -1.72 11.81 40.85
CA PRO A 81 -2.73 11.83 41.91
C PRO A 81 -2.30 12.87 42.94
N LYS A 82 -2.96 14.02 42.94
CA LYS A 82 -2.87 14.97 44.06
C LYS A 82 -3.60 14.34 45.23
N THR A 83 -2.85 13.90 46.23
CA THR A 83 -3.36 13.68 47.59
C THR A 83 -3.75 15.03 48.19
N PRO A 84 -4.99 15.21 48.67
CA PRO A 84 -5.25 16.10 49.79
C PRO A 84 -5.30 15.27 51.07
N ARG A 85 -4.34 15.58 51.93
CA ARG A 85 -4.37 15.31 53.36
C ARG A 85 -5.58 16.02 53.97
N ASP A 86 -6.08 15.43 55.05
CA ASP A 86 -6.75 16.08 56.19
C ASP A 86 -8.28 16.28 56.17
N THR A 87 -8.97 15.49 57.01
CA THR A 87 -10.02 15.93 57.94
C THR A 87 -10.35 14.73 58.84
N GLY A 88 -9.92 14.70 60.11
CA GLY A 88 -10.73 15.09 61.27
C GLY A 88 -12.01 14.24 61.37
N ASN A 89 -12.24 13.34 62.33
CA ASN A 89 -12.38 13.47 63.80
C ASN A 89 -13.50 12.46 64.20
N PRO A 90 -13.76 12.05 65.46
CA PRO A 90 -13.04 12.20 66.73
C PRO A 90 -12.38 10.93 67.27
#